data_AF-A0A1A8XZD7-F1
#
_entry.id   AF-A0A1A8XZD7-F1
#
_cell.length_a   1.000
_cell.length_b   1.000
_cell.length_c   1.000
_cell.angle_alpha   90.00
_cell.angle_beta   90.00
_cell.angle_gamma   90.00
#
_symmetry.space_group_name_H-M   'P 1'
#
loop_
_entity.id
_entity.type
_entity.pdbx_description
1 polymer ?
#
loop_
_entity_poly.entity_id
_entity_poly.type
_entity_poly.pdbx_seq_one_letter_code
_entity_poly.pdbx_strand_id
1 'polypeptide(L)'
;MKEEQVTGAPEQMQDIGGLLANLREVIRSARQQALRAVDVVQVSACWTMGRHIVEFEQGGASRAAYGKRLLADLAASLSAELN
;
A
#
# COMPACT_ATOMS: atom_id res chain seq x y z
N MET A 1 -55.36 11.47 44.15
CA MET A 1 -55.30 10.58 42.97
C MET A 1 -55.15 11.45 41.74
N LYS A 2 -53.94 11.51 41.17
CA LYS A 2 -53.60 11.77 39.77
C LYS A 2 -52.07 11.86 39.74
N GLU A 3 -51.45 10.71 39.50
CA GLU A 3 -50.03 10.59 39.18
C GLU A 3 -49.81 11.31 37.85
N GLU A 4 -48.97 12.33 37.87
CA GLU A 4 -48.51 13.01 36.68
C GLU A 4 -47.43 12.13 36.05
N GLN A 5 -47.85 11.38 35.02
CA GLN A 5 -46.99 10.59 34.16
C GLN A 5 -46.01 11.53 33.44
N VAL A 6 -44.79 11.61 33.97
CA VAL A 6 -43.65 12.19 33.26
C VAL A 6 -43.36 11.31 32.05
N THR A 7 -43.79 11.78 30.87
CA THR A 7 -43.45 11.17 29.58
C THR A 7 -41.97 11.45 29.32
N GLY A 8 -41.11 10.48 29.66
CA GLY A 8 -39.71 10.48 29.26
C GLY A 8 -39.61 10.26 27.75
N ALA A 9 -39.19 11.29 27.02
CA ALA A 9 -38.78 11.14 25.63
C ALA A 9 -37.63 10.11 25.55
N PRO A 10 -37.55 9.28 24.50
CA PRO A 10 -36.44 8.35 24.34
C PRO A 10 -35.17 9.16 24.15
N GLU A 11 -34.27 9.11 25.13
CA GLU A 11 -32.93 9.66 25.00
C GLU A 11 -32.29 9.04 23.76
N GLN A 12 -32.07 9.83 22.71
CA GLN A 12 -31.19 9.43 21.61
C GLN A 12 -29.76 9.37 22.14
N MET A 13 -29.44 8.27 22.81
CA MET A 13 -28.09 7.92 23.22
C MET A 13 -27.30 7.68 21.94
N GLN A 14 -26.47 8.66 21.57
CA GLN A 14 -25.56 8.54 20.43
C GLN A 14 -24.78 7.23 20.57
N ASP A 15 -24.98 6.31 19.62
CA ASP A 15 -24.28 5.02 19.61
C ASP A 15 -22.82 5.23 19.17
N ILE A 16 -22.00 5.66 20.14
CA ILE A 16 -20.56 5.81 19.99
C ILE A 16 -19.92 4.47 19.60
N GLY A 17 -20.49 3.35 20.04
CA GLY A 17 -20.01 2.00 19.70
C GLY A 17 -20.12 1.73 18.20
N GLY A 18 -21.29 1.97 17.62
CA GLY A 18 -21.52 1.89 16.17
C GLY A 18 -20.64 2.85 15.37
N LEU A 19 -20.48 4.09 15.83
CA LEU A 19 -19.59 5.05 15.19
C LEU A 19 -18.12 4.58 15.21
N LEU A 20 -17.63 4.09 16.35
CA LEU A 20 -16.26 3.58 16.47
C LEU A 20 -16.04 2.34 15.60
N ALA A 21 -17.03 1.45 15.48
CA ALA A 21 -16.95 0.30 14.58
C ALA A 21 -16.79 0.74 13.12
N ASN A 22 -17.62 1.69 12.68
CA ASN A 22 -17.55 2.24 11.33
C ASN A 22 -16.20 2.91 11.05
N LEU A 23 -15.70 3.75 11.97
CA LEU A 23 -14.40 4.41 11.81
C LEU A 23 -13.23 3.42 11.76
N ARG A 24 -13.28 2.34 12.54
CA ARG A 24 -12.27 1.27 12.48
C ARG A 24 -12.25 0.62 11.10
N GLU A 25 -13.41 0.32 10.52
CA GLU A 25 -13.49 -0.28 9.19
C GLU A 25 -13.00 0.67 8.09
N VAL A 26 -13.33 1.98 8.19
CA VAL A 26 -12.75 2.99 7.30
C VAL A 26 -11.22 3.00 7.37
N ILE A 27 -10.64 3.02 8.58
CA ILE A 27 -9.18 3.03 8.77
C ILE A 27 -8.55 1.74 8.23
N ARG A 28 -9.14 0.57 8.51
CA ARG A 28 -8.64 -0.71 8.03
C ARG A 28 -8.67 -0.78 6.50
N SER A 29 -9.78 -0.40 5.90
CA SER A 29 -9.94 -0.35 4.45
C SER A 29 -8.93 0.61 3.81
N ALA A 30 -8.76 1.81 4.36
CA ALA A 30 -7.80 2.78 3.86
C ALA A 30 -6.35 2.26 3.90
N ARG A 31 -5.95 1.62 5.00
CA ARG A 31 -4.63 0.99 5.12
C ARG A 31 -4.41 -0.12 4.10
N GLN A 32 -5.40 -0.99 3.93
CA GLN A 32 -5.32 -2.06 2.94
C GLN A 32 -5.24 -1.52 1.50
N GLN A 33 -5.97 -0.45 1.21
CA GLN A 33 -5.90 0.22 -0.10
C GLN A 33 -4.50 0.83 -0.33
N ALA A 34 -3.94 1.51 0.66
CA ALA A 34 -2.60 2.07 0.58
C ALA A 34 -1.54 0.99 0.32
N LEU A 35 -1.59 -0.12 1.05
CA LEU A 35 -0.67 -1.26 0.85
C LEU A 35 -0.78 -1.81 -0.57
N ARG A 36 -2.01 -2.06 -1.06
CA ARG A 36 -2.21 -2.55 -2.44
C ARG A 36 -1.68 -1.56 -3.49
N ALA A 37 -1.86 -0.26 -3.27
CA ALA A 37 -1.34 0.76 -4.18
C ALA A 37 0.19 0.73 -4.23
N VAL A 38 0.86 0.61 -3.08
CA VAL A 38 2.31 0.43 -3.00
C VAL A 38 2.75 -0.84 -3.71
N ASP A 39 2.08 -1.97 -3.48
CA ASP A 39 2.41 -3.25 -4.12
C ASP A 39 2.37 -3.16 -5.65
N VAL A 40 1.32 -2.53 -6.19
CA VAL A 40 1.17 -2.34 -7.64
C VAL A 40 2.31 -1.49 -8.20
N VAL A 41 2.63 -0.37 -7.55
CA VAL A 41 3.74 0.49 -7.98
C VAL A 41 5.06 -0.25 -7.91
N GLN A 42 5.30 -1.03 -6.85
CA GLN A 42 6.54 -1.75 -6.65
C GLN A 42 6.73 -2.87 -7.67
N VAL A 43 5.69 -3.64 -7.98
CA VAL A 43 5.73 -4.66 -9.05
C VAL A 43 6.01 -4.02 -10.40
N SER A 44 5.35 -2.89 -10.70
CA SER A 44 5.58 -2.16 -11.95
C SER A 44 7.01 -1.63 -12.06
N ALA A 45 7.56 -1.10 -10.97
CA ALA A 45 8.93 -0.61 -10.90
C ALA A 45 9.93 -1.77 -11.11
N CYS A 46 9.77 -2.87 -10.39
CA CYS A 46 10.62 -4.06 -10.54
C CYS A 46 10.64 -4.60 -11.97
N TRP A 47 9.47 -4.67 -12.62
CA TRP A 47 9.39 -5.11 -14.01
C TRP A 47 10.06 -4.12 -14.97
N THR A 48 9.83 -2.82 -14.79
CA THR A 48 10.44 -1.77 -15.61
C THR A 48 11.96 -1.77 -15.49
N MET A 49 12.49 -1.90 -14.27
CA MET A 49 13.93 -2.05 -14.02
C MET A 49 14.49 -3.31 -14.70
N GLY A 50 13.82 -4.46 -14.53
CA GLY A 50 14.22 -5.71 -15.17
C GLY A 50 14.28 -5.61 -16.69
N ARG A 51 13.28 -4.97 -17.31
CA ARG A 51 13.28 -4.69 -18.75
C ARG A 51 14.50 -3.87 -19.16
N HIS A 52 14.77 -2.75 -18.49
CA HIS A 52 15.91 -1.89 -18.82
C HIS A 52 17.25 -2.63 -18.68
N ILE A 53 17.40 -3.45 -17.64
CA ILE A 53 18.61 -4.27 -17.44
C ILE A 53 18.77 -5.27 -18.60
N VAL A 54 17.71 -5.97 -18.97
CA VAL A 54 17.74 -6.95 -20.07
C VAL A 54 18.05 -6.28 -21.40
N GLU A 55 17.38 -5.17 -21.72
CA GLU A 55 17.63 -4.40 -22.95
C GLU A 55 19.08 -3.90 -23.01
N PHE A 56 19.60 -3.39 -21.89
CA PHE A 56 20.98 -2.91 -21.77
C PHE A 56 22.00 -4.04 -21.96
N GLU A 57 21.80 -5.20 -21.33
CA GLU A 57 22.75 -6.32 -21.43
C GLU A 57 22.72 -7.03 -22.77
N GLN A 58 21.54 -7.14 -23.36
CA GLN A 58 21.36 -7.89 -24.59
C GLN A 58 21.73 -7.05 -25.81
N GLY A 59 21.53 -5.73 -25.80
CA GLY A 59 21.85 -4.87 -26.95
C GLY A 59 21.20 -5.36 -28.27
N GLY A 60 20.12 -6.13 -28.19
CA GLY A 60 19.46 -6.80 -29.33
C GLY A 60 19.82 -8.28 -29.55
N ALA A 61 20.73 -8.88 -28.77
CA ALA A 61 21.12 -10.29 -28.84
C ALA A 61 20.26 -11.20 -27.94
N SER A 62 20.19 -12.50 -28.26
CA SER A 62 19.33 -13.45 -27.51
C SER A 62 19.82 -13.79 -26.09
N ARG A 63 21.05 -13.41 -25.72
CA ARG A 63 21.61 -13.69 -24.39
C ARG A 63 22.67 -12.66 -23.99
N ALA A 64 22.62 -12.22 -22.73
CA ALA A 64 23.60 -11.34 -22.12
C ALA A 64 24.97 -12.03 -21.93
N ALA A 65 26.05 -11.29 -22.17
CA ALA A 65 27.42 -11.76 -21.95
C ALA A 65 27.92 -11.54 -20.50
N TYR A 66 27.29 -10.65 -19.73
CA TYR A 66 27.88 -10.10 -18.49
C TYR A 66 26.94 -10.02 -17.27
N GLY A 67 25.91 -10.88 -17.23
CA GLY A 67 24.80 -10.88 -16.24
C GLY A 67 25.14 -10.64 -14.77
N LYS A 68 26.21 -11.28 -14.25
CA LYS A 68 26.49 -11.22 -12.80
C LYS A 68 27.27 -9.98 -12.37
N ARG A 69 28.07 -9.38 -13.24
CA ARG A 69 28.87 -8.21 -12.89
C ARG A 69 28.05 -6.92 -12.95
N LEU A 70 27.19 -6.78 -13.96
CA LEU A 70 26.31 -5.62 -14.05
C LEU A 70 25.40 -5.48 -12.82
N LEU A 71 24.78 -6.56 -12.38
CA LEU A 71 23.90 -6.52 -11.19
C LEU A 71 24.65 -6.11 -9.92
N ALA A 72 25.91 -6.54 -9.76
CA ALA A 72 26.73 -6.15 -8.62
C ALA A 72 27.09 -4.65 -8.67
N ASP A 73 27.47 -4.14 -9.84
CA ASP A 73 27.79 -2.73 -10.05
C ASP A 73 26.55 -1.84 -9.82
N LEU A 74 25.38 -2.24 -10.35
CA LEU A 74 24.10 -1.55 -10.14
C LEU A 74 23.69 -1.55 -8.66
N ALA A 75 23.80 -2.69 -7.97
CA ALA A 75 23.45 -2.79 -6.56
C ALA A 75 24.33 -1.89 -5.69
N ALA A 76 25.64 -1.83 -5.96
CA ALA A 76 26.57 -0.96 -5.25
C ALA A 76 26.26 0.53 -5.48
N SER A 77 26.03 0.96 -6.72
CA SER A 77 25.72 2.36 -7.05
C SER A 77 24.39 2.80 -6.45
N LEU A 78 23.31 2.03 -6.68
CA LEU A 78 21.98 2.40 -6.22
C LEU A 78 21.87 2.39 -4.69
N SER A 79 22.55 1.46 -4.02
CA SER A 79 22.60 1.46 -2.54
C SER A 79 23.38 2.66 -1.98
N ALA A 80 24.35 3.22 -2.71
CA ALA A 80 25.04 4.43 -2.28
C ALA A 80 24.23 5.71 -2.54
N GLU A 81 23.35 5.70 -3.55
CA GLU A 81 22.52 6.86 -3.93
C GLU A 81 21.21 6.95 -3.15
N LEU A 82 20.59 5.81 -2.81
CA LEU A 82 19.23 5.74 -2.26
C LEU A 82 19.15 5.37 -0.77
N ASN A 83 20.30 5.29 -0.09
CA ASN A 83 20.40 4.89 1.32
C ASN A 83 21.05 6.00 2.16
#